data_AF-A0A371LEU0-F1
#
_entry.id   AF-A0A371LEU0-F1
#
_cell.length_a   1.000
_cell.length_b   1.000
_cell.length_c   1.000
_cell.angle_alpha   90.00
_cell.angle_beta   90.00
_cell.angle_gamma   90.00
#
_symmetry.space_group_name_H-M   'P 1'
#
loop_
_entity.id
_entity.type
_entity.pdbx_description
1 polymer ?
#
loop_
_entity_poly.entity_id
_entity_poly.type
_entity_poly.pdbx_seq_one_letter_code
_entity_poly.pdbx_strand_id
1 'polypeptide(L)' 'MSETKQSLVSRGNLLLAAVVTLGIVLPGVARRFLGEAGYNDLGMVVFVLGYAGMVFVVWYGWIRPLDITGPSE' A
#
# COMPACT_ATOMS: atom_id res chain seq x y z
N MET A 1 -11.64 26.45 -3.34
CA MET A 1 -12.10 25.04 -3.31
C MET A 1 -11.67 24.20 -4.52
N SER A 2 -11.25 24.81 -5.64
CA SER A 2 -10.75 24.07 -6.83
C SER A 2 -9.30 23.57 -6.69
N GLU A 3 -8.42 24.36 -6.06
CA GLU A 3 -7.00 24.01 -5.84
C GLU A 3 -6.81 22.80 -4.92
N THR A 4 -7.62 22.67 -3.87
CA THR A 4 -7.58 21.51 -2.95
C THR A 4 -7.92 20.21 -3.66
N LYS A 5 -8.87 20.24 -4.61
CA LYS A 5 -9.24 19.05 -5.41
C LYS A 5 -8.12 18.64 -6.37
N GLN A 6 -7.41 19.60 -6.96
CA GLN A 6 -6.24 19.29 -7.81
C GLN A 6 -5.09 18.68 -7.02
N SER A 7 -4.86 19.13 -5.77
CA SER A 7 -3.88 18.52 -4.87
C SER A 7 -4.24 17.05 -4.57
N LEU A 8 -5.49 16.76 -4.23
CA LEU A 8 -5.96 15.40 -3.95
C LEU A 8 -5.83 14.45 -5.16
N VAL A 9 -6.02 14.97 -6.38
CA VAL A 9 -5.88 14.20 -7.63
C VAL A 9 -4.50 14.44 -8.26
N SER A 10 -3.45 14.59 -7.45
CA SER A 10 -2.09 14.56 -7.95
C SER A 10 -1.65 13.13 -8.28
N ARG A 11 -0.69 12.97 -9.20
CA ARG A 11 -0.09 11.66 -9.52
C ARG A 11 0.43 10.94 -8.28
N GLY A 12 1.04 11.67 -7.34
CA GLY A 12 1.57 11.09 -6.11
C GLY A 12 0.46 10.52 -5.22
N ASN A 13 -0.63 11.25 -5.04
CA ASN A 13 -1.77 10.81 -4.23
C ASN A 13 -2.50 9.63 -4.88
N LEU A 14 -2.62 9.61 -6.21
CA LEU A 14 -3.19 8.49 -6.95
C LEU A 14 -2.33 7.23 -6.83
N LEU A 15 -1.01 7.35 -6.94
CA LEU A 15 -0.08 6.23 -6.76
C LEU A 15 -0.15 5.69 -5.33
N LEU A 16 -0.17 6.56 -4.33
CA LEU A 16 -0.32 6.15 -2.93
C LEU A 16 -1.65 5.41 -2.71
N ALA A 17 -2.75 5.96 -3.20
CA ALA A 17 -4.06 5.33 -3.11
C ALA A 17 -4.08 3.96 -3.79
N ALA A 18 -3.44 3.82 -4.95
CA ALA A 18 -3.32 2.55 -5.65
C ALA A 18 -2.49 1.53 -4.84
N VAL A 19 -1.34 1.95 -4.30
CA VAL A 19 -0.48 1.08 -3.48
C VAL A 19 -1.22 0.58 -2.23
N VAL A 20 -1.92 1.46 -1.52
CA VAL A 20 -2.72 1.09 -0.34
C VAL A 20 -3.87 0.16 -0.72
N THR A 21 -4.56 0.45 -1.83
CA THR A 21 -5.68 -0.38 -2.29
C THR A 21 -5.23 -1.79 -2.66
N LEU A 22 -4.14 -1.90 -3.41
CA LEU A 22 -3.56 -3.19 -3.82
C LEU A 22 -2.93 -3.95 -2.63
N GLY A 23 -2.36 -3.21 -1.68
CA GLY A 23 -1.63 -3.76 -0.55
C GLY A 23 -2.49 -4.22 0.63
N ILE A 24 -3.62 -3.57 0.86
CA ILE A 24 -4.44 -3.75 2.07
C ILE A 24 -5.89 -4.04 1.73
N VAL A 25 -6.53 -3.18 0.93
CA VAL A 25 -7.97 -3.26 0.69
C VAL A 25 -8.32 -4.53 -0.07
N LEU A 26 -7.68 -4.75 -1.22
CA LEU A 26 -7.93 -5.94 -2.05
C LEU A 26 -7.59 -7.25 -1.31
N PRO A 27 -6.41 -7.40 -0.66
CA PRO A 27 -6.09 -8.60 0.11
C PRO A 27 -7.02 -8.80 1.32
N GLY A 28 -7.48 -7.72 1.96
CA GLY A 28 -8.43 -7.80 3.08
C GLY A 28 -9.79 -8.33 2.65
N VAL A 29 -10.30 -7.85 1.52
CA VAL A 29 -11.54 -8.35 0.90
C VAL A 29 -11.37 -9.82 0.48
N ALA A 30 -10.25 -10.16 -0.16
CA ALA A 30 -9.95 -11.54 -0.54
C ALA A 30 -9.89 -12.47 0.68
N ARG A 31 -9.24 -12.05 1.76
CA ARG A 31 -9.18 -12.80 3.02
C ARG A 31 -10.57 -13.07 3.60
N ARG A 32 -11.47 -12.08 3.56
CA ARG A 32 -12.84 -12.24 4.03
C ARG A 32 -13.56 -13.33 3.24
N PHE A 33 -13.56 -13.24 1.91
CA PHE A 33 -14.24 -14.22 1.06
C PHE A 33 -13.62 -15.62 1.18
N LEU A 34 -12.28 -15.72 1.29
CA LEU A 34 -11.60 -16.98 1.52
C LEU A 34 -11.98 -17.60 2.87
N GLY A 35 -12.10 -16.78 3.92
CA GLY A 35 -12.58 -17.24 5.23
C GLY A 35 -14.04 -17.69 5.21
N GLU A 36 -14.92 -16.95 4.55
CA GLU A 36 -16.33 -17.32 4.35
C GLU A 36 -16.46 -18.65 3.56
N ALA A 37 -15.51 -18.95 2.68
CA ALA A 37 -15.41 -20.21 1.95
C ALA A 37 -14.67 -21.35 2.71
N GLY A 38 -14.24 -21.11 3.95
CA GLY A 38 -13.55 -22.10 4.80
C GLY A 38 -12.02 -22.14 4.65
N TYR A 39 -11.44 -21.34 3.75
CA TYR A 39 -9.99 -21.27 3.48
C TYR A 39 -9.29 -20.21 4.35
N ASN A 40 -9.44 -20.29 5.67
CA ASN A 40 -8.93 -19.27 6.61
C ASN A 40 -7.42 -19.05 6.50
N ASP A 41 -6.63 -20.13 6.45
CA ASP A 41 -5.17 -20.04 6.38
C ASP A 41 -4.70 -19.44 5.05
N LEU A 42 -5.35 -19.84 3.94
CA LEU A 42 -5.05 -19.26 2.63
C LEU A 42 -5.39 -17.76 2.61
N GLY A 43 -6.53 -17.36 3.18
CA GLY A 43 -6.91 -15.96 3.32
C GLY A 43 -5.90 -15.16 4.14
N MET A 44 -5.36 -15.75 5.20
CA MET A 44 -4.27 -15.15 5.97
C MET A 44 -3.01 -14.96 5.12
N VAL A 45 -2.56 -16.00 4.42
CA VAL A 45 -1.36 -15.93 3.55
C VAL A 45 -1.52 -14.86 2.47
N VAL A 46 -2.67 -14.82 1.80
CA VAL A 46 -2.97 -13.79 0.78
C VAL A 46 -2.87 -12.38 1.37
N PHE A 47 -3.43 -12.17 2.56
CA PHE A 47 -3.35 -10.88 3.23
C PHE A 47 -1.91 -10.49 3.60
N VAL A 48 -1.15 -11.43 4.18
CA VAL A 48 0.25 -11.20 4.57
C VAL A 48 1.11 -10.87 3.35
N LEU A 49 0.95 -11.61 2.25
CA LEU A 49 1.71 -11.36 1.02
C LEU A 49 1.34 -10.01 0.40
N GLY A 50 0.06 -9.64 0.40
CA GLY A 50 -0.38 -8.33 -0.06
C GLY A 50 0.24 -7.19 0.76
N TYR A 51 0.19 -7.31 2.09
CA TYR A 51 0.76 -6.32 3.00
C TYR A 51 2.29 -6.24 2.88
N ALA A 52 2.98 -7.37 2.87
CA ALA A 52 4.44 -7.43 2.71
C ALA A 52 4.88 -6.85 1.36
N GLY A 53 4.14 -7.16 0.28
CA GLY A 53 4.37 -6.58 -1.04
C GLY A 53 4.20 -5.07 -1.04
N MET A 54 3.18 -4.54 -0.38
CA MET A 54 2.99 -3.09 -0.20
C MET A 54 4.16 -2.45 0.52
N VAL A 55 4.59 -3.02 1.66
CA VAL A 55 5.75 -2.53 2.42
C VAL A 55 6.99 -2.48 1.54
N PHE A 56 7.23 -3.53 0.75
CA PHE A 56 8.37 -3.57 -0.17
C PHE A 56 8.28 -2.49 -1.26
N VAL A 57 7.11 -2.28 -1.86
CA VAL A 57 6.89 -1.23 -2.88
C VAL A 57 7.10 0.17 -2.30
N VAL A 58 6.55 0.44 -1.11
CA VAL A 58 6.75 1.73 -0.42
C VAL A 58 8.23 1.94 -0.10
N TRP A 59 8.88 0.92 0.46
CA TRP A 59 10.29 0.98 0.79
C TRP A 59 11.14 1.26 -0.45
N TYR A 60 10.98 0.47 -1.51
CA TYR A 60 11.81 0.58 -2.71
C TYR A 60 11.55 1.86 -3.51
N GLY A 61 10.27 2.27 -3.63
CA GLY A 61 9.87 3.41 -4.46
C GLY A 61 10.05 4.77 -3.79
N TRP A 62 9.86 4.86 -2.46
CA TRP A 62 9.86 6.14 -1.75
C TRP A 62 10.96 6.27 -0.72
N ILE A 63 11.29 5.21 0.03
CA ILE A 63 12.22 5.31 1.17
C ILE A 63 13.66 5.11 0.73
N ARG A 64 13.96 4.02 0.03
CA ARG A 64 15.31 3.65 -0.43
C ARG A 64 16.00 4.74 -1.25
N PRO A 65 15.31 5.53 -2.10
CA PRO A 65 15.95 6.61 -2.85
C PRO A 65 16.27 7.86 -2.02
N LEU A 66 15.78 7.96 -0.78
CA LEU A 66 16.06 9.11 0.06
C LEU A 66 17.52 9.08 0.51
N ASP A 67 18.23 10.16 0.22
CA ASP A 67 19.58 10.37 0.73
C ASP A 67 19.48 10.95 2.15
N ILE A 68 19.41 10.04 3.13
CA ILE A 68 19.29 10.40 4.54
C ILE A 68 20.70 10.72 5.06
N THR A 69 21.09 11.98 4.95
CA THR A 69 22.35 12.49 5.50
C THR A 69 22.15 13.14 6.87
N GLY A 70 23.19 13.10 7.70
CA GLY A 70 23.23 13.84 8.96
C GLY A 70 23.42 15.33 8.74
N PRO A 71 23.25 16.17 9.77
CA PRO A 71 23.50 17.61 9.68
C PRO A 71 24.92 17.86 9.17
N SER A 72 25.07 18.66 8.12
CA SER A 72 26.35 19.24 7.76
C SER A 72 26.74 20.26 8.83
N GLU A 73 28.01 20.26 9.24
CA GLU A 73 28.57 21.27 10.16
C GLU A 73 28.30 22.71 9.71
#